data_AF-A0A7X0LVS6-F1
#
_entry.id   AF-A0A7X0LVS6-F1
#
_cell.length_a   1.000
_cell.length_b   1.000
_cell.length_c   1.000
_cell.angle_alpha   90.00
_cell.angle_beta   90.00
_cell.angle_gamma   90.00
#
_symmetry.space_group_name_H-M   'P 1'
#
loop_
_entity.id
_entity.type
_entity.pdbx_description
1 polymer ?
#
loop_
_entity_poly.entity_id
_entity_poly.type
_entity_poly.pdbx_seq_one_letter_code
_entity_poly.pdbx_strand_id
1 'polypeptide(L)'
;MYNLFTYQAPTWKYNPDFLLLNHTIVNLWVMITVYPATVLIYLSHFPEKKGRQILYILFWVFLYGVIELVGYYIFDAIDHFNGWNMGWSLLFDLILFIMLPIHHKRPLLAWGLSLIVIIVLLNIFNVNILEWN
;
A
#
# COMPACT_ATOMS: atom_id res chain seq x y z
N MET A 1 -2.32 4.27 5.85
CA MET A 1 -1.75 4.85 7.09
C MET A 1 -0.30 5.29 6.89
N TYR A 2 0.56 4.48 6.27
CA TYR A 2 1.99 4.79 6.05
C TYR A 2 2.27 6.15 5.37
N ASN A 3 1.55 6.50 4.30
CA ASN A 3 1.70 7.81 3.60
C ASN A 3 1.45 9.05 4.46
N LEU A 4 0.82 8.91 5.64
CA LEU A 4 0.66 10.03 6.58
C LEU A 4 1.94 10.30 7.37
N PHE A 5 2.70 9.25 7.70
CA PHE A 5 3.97 9.37 8.42
C PHE A 5 5.09 9.92 7.52
N THR A 6 5.01 9.66 6.21
CA THR A 6 5.99 10.10 5.21
C THR A 6 5.56 11.38 4.49
N TYR A 7 4.59 12.15 5.00
CA TYR A 7 4.02 13.29 4.27
C TYR A 7 5.05 14.34 3.82
N GLN A 8 6.06 14.64 4.66
CA GLN A 8 7.13 15.59 4.33
C GLN A 8 8.25 14.98 3.47
N ALA A 9 8.41 13.66 3.50
CA ALA A 9 9.40 12.90 2.73
C ALA A 9 8.73 11.66 2.11
N PRO A 10 7.85 11.84 1.12
CA PRO A 10 7.05 10.74 0.57
C PRO A 10 7.98 9.72 -0.07
N THR A 11 7.71 8.43 0.12
CA THR A 11 8.43 7.36 -0.58
C THR A 11 7.77 7.03 -1.92
N TRP A 12 6.44 7.14 -2.00
CA TRP A 12 5.73 7.19 -3.27
C TRP A 12 4.67 8.29 -3.23
N LYS A 13 4.30 8.81 -4.40
CA LYS A 13 3.29 9.86 -4.54
C LYS A 13 2.43 9.60 -5.76
N TYR A 14 1.12 9.84 -5.63
CA TYR A 14 0.24 9.90 -6.79
C TYR A 14 0.32 11.28 -7.43
N ASN A 15 0.52 11.30 -8.74
CA ASN A 15 0.57 12.52 -9.50
C ASN A 15 -0.84 13.03 -9.79
N PRO A 16 -1.04 14.36 -9.72
CA PRO A 16 -2.31 14.95 -10.13
C PRO A 16 -2.52 14.75 -11.63
N ASP A 17 -3.73 14.34 -12.00
CA ASP A 17 -4.17 14.26 -13.40
C ASP A 17 -5.14 15.42 -13.70
N PHE A 18 -5.51 15.62 -14.95
CA PHE A 18 -6.40 16.68 -15.43
C PHE A 18 -7.72 16.77 -14.63
N LEU A 19 -8.23 15.63 -14.16
CA LEU A 19 -9.45 15.57 -13.34
C LEU A 19 -9.21 15.76 -11.83
N LEU A 20 -8.01 15.48 -11.33
CA LEU A 20 -7.67 15.50 -9.91
C LEU A 20 -6.41 16.35 -9.68
N LEU A 21 -6.64 17.66 -9.61
CA LEU A 21 -5.62 18.72 -9.61
C LEU A 21 -4.65 18.72 -8.42
N ASN A 22 -4.85 17.86 -7.42
CA ASN A 22 -4.01 17.81 -6.23
C ASN A 22 -3.76 16.37 -5.79
N HIS A 23 -2.48 16.02 -5.62
CA HIS A 23 -2.02 14.72 -5.11
C HIS A 23 -2.73 14.26 -3.82
N THR A 24 -3.06 15.18 -2.91
CA THR A 24 -3.82 14.84 -1.68
C THR A 24 -5.24 14.39 -2.01
N ILE A 25 -5.89 15.02 -3.00
CA ILE A 25 -7.24 14.66 -3.44
C ILE A 25 -7.22 13.30 -4.13
N VAL A 26 -6.22 13.03 -4.98
CA VAL A 26 -6.02 11.70 -5.59
C VAL A 26 -5.86 10.64 -4.52
N ASN A 27 -4.98 10.88 -3.54
CA ASN A 27 -4.73 9.94 -2.45
C ASN A 27 -5.99 9.66 -1.62
N LEU A 28 -6.76 10.70 -1.28
CA LEU A 28 -8.03 10.55 -0.55
C LEU A 28 -9.08 9.80 -1.37
N TRP A 29 -9.17 10.08 -2.67
CA TRP A 29 -10.09 9.39 -3.57
C TRP A 29 -9.79 7.89 -3.62
N VAL A 30 -8.52 7.51 -3.82
CA VAL A 30 -8.07 6.12 -3.78
C VAL A 30 -8.36 5.48 -2.40
N MET A 31 -8.11 6.21 -1.31
CA MET A 31 -8.34 5.71 0.05
C MET A 31 -9.81 5.42 0.38
N ILE A 32 -10.75 6.19 -0.18
CA ILE A 32 -12.18 6.06 0.13
C ILE A 32 -12.88 5.13 -0.86
N THR A 33 -12.36 4.98 -2.08
CA THR A 33 -13.01 4.19 -3.13
C THR A 33 -12.29 2.88 -3.40
N VAL A 34 -11.05 2.95 -3.88
CA VAL A 34 -10.27 1.80 -4.32
C VAL A 34 -9.95 0.87 -3.15
N TYR A 35 -9.44 1.40 -2.03
CA TYR A 35 -9.03 0.55 -0.91
C TYR A 35 -10.20 -0.22 -0.28
N PRO A 36 -11.35 0.40 0.05
CA PRO A 36 -12.48 -0.34 0.59
C PRO A 36 -13.05 -1.36 -0.41
N ALA A 37 -13.14 -1.01 -1.70
CA ALA A 37 -13.58 -1.93 -2.74
C ALA A 37 -12.67 -3.16 -2.82
N THR A 38 -11.34 -2.97 -2.82
CA THR A 38 -10.36 -4.06 -2.79
C THR A 38 -10.54 -4.94 -1.57
N VAL A 39 -10.68 -4.37 -0.36
CA VAL A 39 -10.87 -5.17 0.86
C VAL A 39 -12.13 -6.01 0.80
N LEU A 40 -13.25 -5.45 0.30
CA LEU A 40 -14.52 -6.17 0.18
C LEU A 40 -14.41 -7.34 -0.80
N ILE A 41 -13.84 -7.11 -2.00
CA ILE A 41 -13.67 -8.17 -3.01
C ILE A 41 -12.68 -9.22 -2.50
N TYR A 42 -11.56 -8.78 -1.92
CA TYR A 42 -10.50 -9.64 -1.43
C TYR A 42 -11.01 -10.60 -0.35
N LEU A 43 -11.66 -10.07 0.69
CA LEU A 43 -12.12 -10.87 1.83
C LEU A 43 -13.31 -11.78 1.47
N SER A 44 -14.22 -11.33 0.60
CA SER A 44 -15.38 -12.14 0.19
C SER A 44 -15.00 -13.39 -0.61
N HIS A 45 -13.88 -13.36 -1.33
CA HIS A 45 -13.39 -14.48 -2.13
C HIS A 45 -12.13 -15.13 -1.55
N PHE A 46 -11.74 -14.79 -0.31
CA PHE A 46 -10.52 -15.33 0.29
C PHE A 46 -10.68 -16.84 0.52
N PRO A 47 -9.84 -17.70 -0.11
CA PRO A 47 -10.08 -19.14 -0.11
C PRO A 47 -9.77 -19.77 1.25
N GLU A 48 -10.48 -20.85 1.60
CA GLU A 48 -10.24 -21.57 2.86
C GLU A 48 -8.99 -22.47 2.82
N LYS A 49 -8.66 -23.02 1.64
CA LYS A 49 -7.53 -23.94 1.47
C LYS A 49 -6.21 -23.17 1.44
N LYS A 50 -5.26 -23.50 2.33
CA LYS A 50 -3.96 -22.83 2.46
C LYS A 50 -3.19 -22.67 1.15
N GLY A 51 -3.12 -23.70 0.30
CA GLY A 51 -2.43 -23.60 -1.00
C GLY A 51 -3.09 -22.59 -1.96
N ARG A 52 -4.42 -22.49 -1.93
CA ARG A 52 -5.17 -21.50 -2.73
C ARG A 52 -5.01 -20.09 -2.17
N GLN A 53 -4.82 -19.94 -0.85
CA GLN A 53 -4.57 -18.63 -0.22
C GLN A 53 -3.28 -18.01 -0.74
N ILE A 54 -2.20 -18.80 -0.86
CA ILE A 54 -0.92 -18.32 -1.37
C ILE A 54 -1.08 -17.83 -2.81
N LEU A 55 -1.69 -18.62 -3.69
CA LEU A 55 -1.93 -18.23 -5.08
C LEU A 55 -2.82 -16.99 -5.18
N TYR A 56 -3.83 -16.88 -4.32
CA TYR A 56 -4.73 -15.74 -4.28
C TYR A 56 -4.02 -14.46 -3.84
N ILE A 57 -3.18 -14.53 -2.79
CA ILE A 57 -2.34 -13.41 -2.36
C ILE A 57 -1.40 -12.98 -3.49
N LEU A 58 -0.69 -13.93 -4.10
CA LEU A 58 0.24 -13.64 -5.20
C LEU A 58 -0.47 -13.01 -6.41
N PHE A 59 -1.69 -13.46 -6.72
CA PHE A 59 -2.51 -12.85 -7.76
C PHE A 59 -2.80 -11.37 -7.47
N TRP A 60 -3.20 -11.05 -6.23
CA TRP A 60 -3.48 -9.66 -5.84
C TRP A 60 -2.24 -8.77 -5.82
N VAL A 61 -1.11 -9.29 -5.32
CA VAL A 61 0.19 -8.61 -5.39
C VAL A 61 0.60 -8.36 -6.83
N PHE A 62 0.44 -9.36 -7.70
CA PHE A 62 0.73 -9.21 -9.12
C PHE A 62 -0.20 -8.18 -9.78
N LEU A 63 -1.49 -8.20 -9.47
CA LEU A 63 -2.47 -7.26 -10.01
C LEU A 63 -2.11 -5.81 -9.65
N TYR A 64 -1.83 -5.55 -8.38
CA TYR A 64 -1.42 -4.22 -7.92
C TYR A 64 -0.07 -3.81 -8.52
N GLY A 65 0.87 -4.74 -8.60
CA GLY A 65 2.14 -4.52 -9.29
C GLY A 65 1.97 -4.12 -10.76
N VAL A 66 1.07 -4.78 -11.50
CA VAL A 66 0.78 -4.40 -12.89
C VAL A 66 0.13 -3.01 -12.96
N ILE A 67 -0.83 -2.72 -12.08
CA ILE A 67 -1.50 -1.41 -12.04
C ILE A 67 -0.48 -0.29 -11.78
N GLU A 68 0.42 -0.49 -10.82
CA GLU A 68 1.45 0.50 -10.49
C GLU A 68 2.48 0.64 -11.60
N LEU A 69 2.90 -0.45 -12.25
CA LEU A 69 3.83 -0.41 -13.37
C LEU A 69 3.24 0.36 -14.56
N VAL A 70 1.97 0.11 -14.86
CA VAL A 70 1.21 0.85 -15.88
C VAL A 70 1.06 2.31 -15.47
N GLY A 71 0.74 2.58 -14.20
CA GLY A 71 0.67 3.94 -13.65
C GLY A 71 1.98 4.69 -13.80
N TYR A 72 3.11 4.04 -13.51
CA TYR A 72 4.45 4.63 -13.57
C TYR A 72 4.90 4.89 -15.01
N TYR A 73 4.84 3.89 -15.89
CA TYR A 73 5.43 4.01 -17.24
C TYR A 73 4.51 4.59 -18.31
N ILE A 74 3.19 4.46 -18.16
CA ILE A 74 2.23 4.81 -19.22
C ILE A 74 1.48 6.10 -18.87
N PHE A 75 1.06 6.24 -17.62
CA PHE A 75 0.18 7.33 -17.20
C PHE A 75 0.87 8.41 -16.38
N ASP A 76 2.13 8.22 -16.00
CA ASP A 76 2.86 9.11 -15.09
C ASP A 76 2.06 9.41 -13.81
N ALA A 77 1.28 8.42 -13.35
CA ALA A 77 0.27 8.57 -12.31
C ALA A 77 0.83 8.33 -10.90
N ILE A 78 2.00 7.70 -10.80
CA ILE A 78 2.68 7.42 -9.55
C ILE A 78 4.17 7.59 -9.74
N ASP A 79 4.82 8.24 -8.78
CA ASP A 79 6.27 8.42 -8.75
C ASP A 79 6.87 7.83 -7.48
N HIS A 80 8.10 7.34 -7.59
CA HIS A 80 8.90 6.82 -6.49
C HIS A 80 9.98 7.80 -6.08
N PHE A 81 10.13 8.00 -4.78
CA PHE A 81 11.05 8.95 -4.17
C PHE A 81 11.79 8.30 -2.99
N ASN A 82 12.84 8.97 -2.50
CA ASN A 82 13.56 8.58 -1.27
C ASN A 82 14.06 7.12 -1.27
N GLY A 83 14.47 6.61 -2.42
CA GLY A 83 15.01 5.24 -2.57
C GLY A 83 13.94 4.15 -2.67
N TRP A 84 12.65 4.51 -2.65
CA TRP A 84 11.57 3.58 -2.96
C TRP A 84 11.65 3.17 -4.43
N ASN A 85 11.22 1.96 -4.73
CA ASN A 85 11.14 1.43 -6.09
C ASN A 85 10.03 0.39 -6.18
N MET A 86 9.79 -0.11 -7.38
CA MET A 86 8.77 -1.12 -7.66
C MET A 86 8.88 -2.38 -6.77
N GLY A 87 10.10 -2.81 -6.43
CA GLY A 87 10.32 -3.96 -5.55
C GLY A 87 9.81 -3.72 -4.13
N TRP A 88 10.00 -2.50 -3.61
CA TRP A 88 9.43 -2.10 -2.32
C TRP A 88 7.91 -2.02 -2.36
N SER A 89 7.31 -1.57 -3.46
CA SER A 89 5.85 -1.60 -3.64
C SER A 89 5.30 -3.02 -3.61
N LEU A 90 5.91 -3.95 -4.37
CA LEU A 90 5.50 -5.35 -4.38
C LEU A 90 5.63 -6.00 -2.99
N LEU A 91 6.71 -5.70 -2.26
CA LEU A 91 6.89 -6.20 -0.90
C LEU A 91 5.84 -5.61 0.06
N PHE A 92 5.54 -4.33 -0.06
CA PHE A 92 4.52 -3.66 0.74
C PHE A 92 3.13 -4.25 0.49
N ASP A 93 2.76 -4.47 -0.78
CA ASP A 93 1.50 -5.10 -1.16
C ASP A 93 1.40 -6.54 -0.65
N LEU A 94 2.50 -7.30 -0.74
CA LEU A 94 2.55 -8.66 -0.19
C LEU A 94 2.24 -8.65 1.31
N ILE A 95 2.86 -7.76 2.08
CA ILE A 95 2.60 -7.60 3.50
C ILE A 95 1.13 -7.18 3.73
N LEU A 96 0.62 -6.23 2.94
CA LEU A 96 -0.76 -5.73 3.03
C LEU A 96 -1.78 -6.86 2.85
N PHE A 97 -1.66 -7.65 1.78
CA PHE A 97 -2.59 -8.74 1.48
C PHE A 97 -2.51 -9.90 2.47
N ILE A 98 -1.35 -10.14 3.08
CA ILE A 98 -1.20 -11.07 4.21
C ILE A 98 -1.89 -10.53 5.47
N MET A 99 -1.85 -9.21 5.68
CA MET A 99 -2.43 -8.55 6.86
C MET A 99 -3.95 -8.48 6.85
N LEU A 100 -4.58 -8.30 5.69
CA LEU A 100 -6.05 -8.23 5.59
C LEU A 100 -6.80 -9.39 6.29
N PRO A 101 -6.51 -10.68 6.02
CA PRO A 101 -7.22 -11.78 6.68
C PRO A 101 -6.86 -11.89 8.17
N ILE A 102 -5.66 -11.46 8.59
CA ILE A 102 -5.26 -11.42 10.00
C ILE A 102 -6.04 -10.33 10.73
N HIS A 103 -6.16 -9.14 10.13
CA HIS A 103 -6.91 -8.00 10.66
C HIS A 103 -8.38 -8.34 10.84
N HIS A 104 -8.98 -8.99 9.83
CA HIS A 104 -10.38 -9.43 9.89
C HIS A 104 -10.65 -10.39 11.06
N LYS A 105 -9.72 -11.29 11.39
CA LYS A 105 -9.89 -12.28 12.47
C LYS A 105 -9.41 -11.79 13.84
N ARG A 106 -8.35 -10.98 13.87
CA ARG A 106 -7.61 -10.55 15.08
C ARG A 106 -7.06 -9.12 14.87
N PRO A 107 -7.92 -8.09 14.94
CA PRO A 107 -7.54 -6.72 14.60
C PRO A 107 -6.41 -6.16 15.48
N LEU A 108 -6.41 -6.46 16.78
CA LEU A 108 -5.36 -6.00 17.70
C LEU A 108 -3.97 -6.54 17.34
N LEU A 109 -3.88 -7.83 16.95
CA LEU A 109 -2.61 -8.41 16.50
C LEU A 109 -2.15 -7.79 15.18
N ALA A 110 -3.08 -7.58 14.25
CA ALA A 110 -2.76 -6.97 12.98
C ALA A 110 -2.26 -5.53 13.14
N TRP A 111 -2.84 -4.75 14.07
CA TRP A 111 -2.35 -3.40 14.38
C TRP A 111 -0.93 -3.43 14.95
N GLY A 112 -0.65 -4.31 15.92
CA GLY A 112 0.70 -4.45 16.47
C GLY A 112 1.74 -4.81 15.40
N LEU A 113 1.44 -5.79 14.55
CA LEU A 113 2.32 -6.17 13.45
C LEU A 113 2.47 -5.07 12.39
N SER A 114 1.38 -4.34 12.08
CA SER A 114 1.43 -3.22 11.13
C SER A 114 2.32 -2.09 11.66
N LEU A 115 2.27 -1.82 12.97
CA LEU A 115 3.13 -0.83 13.60
C LEU A 115 4.61 -1.23 13.47
N ILE A 116 4.93 -2.51 13.69
CA ILE A 116 6.30 -3.04 13.51
C ILE A 116 6.75 -2.83 12.06
N VAL A 117 5.92 -3.18 11.09
CA VAL A 117 6.25 -2.99 9.65
C VAL A 117 6.49 -1.51 9.34
N ILE A 118 5.65 -0.61 9.84
CA ILE A 118 5.80 0.84 9.64
C ILE A 118 7.14 1.31 10.23
N ILE A 119 7.47 0.95 11.47
CA ILE A 119 8.72 1.33 12.12
C ILE A 119 9.93 0.82 11.33
N VAL A 120 9.90 -0.44 10.87
CA VAL A 120 10.98 -1.01 10.06
C VAL A 120 11.17 -0.24 8.76
N LEU A 121 10.09 0.06 8.03
CA LEU A 121 10.16 0.81 6.78
C LEU A 121 10.66 2.24 7.01
N LEU A 122 10.20 2.94 8.06
CA LEU A 122 10.69 4.28 8.38
C LEU A 122 12.20 4.29 8.65
N ASN A 123 12.72 3.29 9.36
CA ASN A 123 14.16 3.16 9.59
C ASN A 123 14.94 2.87 8.29
N ILE A 124 14.44 1.97 7.44
CA ILE A 124 15.10 1.64 6.15
C ILE A 124 15.22 2.87 5.26
N PHE A 125 14.18 3.69 5.20
CA PHE A 125 14.14 4.90 4.37
C PHE A 125 14.64 6.16 5.09
N ASN A 126 15.21 6.02 6.29
CA ASN A 126 15.72 7.12 7.11
C ASN A 126 14.71 8.26 7.31
N VAL A 127 13.41 7.92 7.40
CA VAL A 127 12.37 8.92 7.64
C VAL A 127 12.30 9.19 9.14
N ASN A 128 12.83 10.34 9.55
CA ASN A 128 12.82 10.74 10.95
C ASN A 128 11.46 11.34 11.34
N ILE A 129 10.69 10.58 12.13
CA ILE A 129 9.41 11.04 12.71
C ILE A 129 9.58 11.92 13.96
N LEU A 130 10.80 12.07 14.49
CA LEU A 130 11.10 12.86 15.70
C LEU A 130 11.69 14.24 15.41
N GLU A 131 12.07 14.53 14.16
CA GLU A 131 12.52 15.86 13.71
C GLU A 131 11.36 16.80 13.35
N TRP A 132 10.13 16.47 13.76
CA TRP A 132 8.95 17.33 13.65
C TRP A 132 9.03 18.49 14.66
N ASN A 133 10.00 19.39 14.46
CA ASN A 133 10.10 20.69 15.12
C ASN A 133 9.46 21.80 14.29
#